data_AF-A0A974P7F8-F1
#
_entry.id   AF-A0A974P7F8-F1
#
_cell.length_a   1.000
_cell.length_b   1.000
_cell.length_c   1.000
_cell.angle_alpha   90.00
_cell.angle_beta   90.00
_cell.angle_gamma   90.00
#
_symmetry.space_group_name_H-M   'P 1'
#
loop_
_entity.id
_entity.type
_entity.pdbx_description
1 polymer ?
#
loop_
_entity_poly.entity_id
_entity_poly.type
_entity_poly.pdbx_seq_one_letter_code
_entity_poly.pdbx_strand_id
1 'polypeptide(L)'
;MTLPHYEACVETLLPELKRQQALGKIRHIGVTEAFGADTRHAMLARAMPEALFDVAMVGFNLLNPSARRTVFPQALAHDIGTLIMFAVRRALSNPEALRDTVAKLLASGEVVAGSVDPADPLKFLRDHLEIGSEVEAAYRFCRHEPGPMSSSPAPAASTI
;
A
#
# COMPACT_ATOMS: atom_id res chain seq x y z
N MET A 1 -2.57 -4.03 -11.93
CA MET A 1 -1.95 -3.59 -13.20
C MET A 1 -0.48 -3.19 -12.97
N THR A 2 0.39 -3.31 -13.98
CA THR A 2 1.78 -2.79 -13.94
C THR A 2 1.93 -1.59 -14.87
N LEU A 3 3.03 -0.82 -14.75
CA LEU A 3 3.22 0.44 -15.47
C LEU A 3 3.06 0.33 -17.00
N PRO A 4 3.58 -0.70 -17.71
CA PRO A 4 3.42 -0.81 -19.16
C PRO A 4 1.97 -0.94 -19.65
N HIS A 5 1.05 -1.38 -18.78
CA HIS A 5 -0.35 -1.54 -19.12
C HIS A 5 -1.18 -0.27 -18.81
N TYR A 6 -0.61 0.67 -18.05
CA TYR A 6 -1.33 1.80 -17.49
C TYR A 6 -1.97 2.68 -18.56
N GLU A 7 -1.18 3.09 -19.55
CA GLU A 7 -1.62 3.97 -20.64
C GLU A 7 -2.77 3.34 -21.43
N ALA A 8 -2.61 2.10 -21.87
CA ALA A 8 -3.66 1.38 -22.59
C ALA A 8 -4.96 1.26 -21.77
N CYS A 9 -4.89 1.04 -20.46
CA CYS A 9 -6.08 1.00 -19.61
C CYS A 9 -6.73 2.37 -19.44
N VAL A 10 -5.95 3.44 -19.30
CA VAL A 10 -6.46 4.81 -19.22
C VAL A 10 -7.12 5.23 -20.54
N GLU A 11 -6.55 4.86 -21.68
CA GLU A 11 -7.09 5.25 -22.99
C GLU A 11 -8.33 4.45 -23.39
N THR A 12 -8.39 3.17 -23.01
CA THR A 12 -9.44 2.26 -23.49
C THR A 12 -10.53 1.95 -22.46
N LEU A 13 -10.16 1.73 -21.20
CA LEU A 13 -11.10 1.28 -20.17
C LEU A 13 -11.70 2.45 -19.39
N LEU A 14 -10.89 3.45 -19.03
CA LEU A 14 -11.35 4.56 -18.22
C LEU A 14 -12.51 5.36 -18.86
N PRO A 15 -12.53 5.65 -20.17
CA PRO A 15 -13.65 6.37 -20.78
C PRO A 15 -14.96 5.59 -20.66
N GLU A 16 -14.91 4.27 -20.82
CA GLU A 16 -16.09 3.42 -20.66
C GLU A 16 -16.55 3.37 -19.19
N LEU A 17 -15.63 3.30 -18.23
CA LEU A 17 -15.96 3.39 -16.81
C LEU A 17 -16.60 4.74 -16.46
N LYS A 18 -16.08 5.85 -16.99
CA LYS A 18 -16.67 7.18 -16.83
C LYS A 18 -18.06 7.27 -17.47
N ARG A 19 -18.28 6.62 -18.61
CA ARG A 19 -19.62 6.49 -19.23
C ARG A 19 -20.59 5.73 -18.32
N GLN A 20 -20.17 4.60 -17.74
CA GLN A 20 -21.01 3.86 -16.78
C GLN A 20 -21.26 4.67 -15.49
N GLN A 21 -20.30 5.50 -15.05
CA GLN A 21 -20.46 6.42 -13.93
C GLN A 21 -21.52 7.50 -14.25
N ALA A 22 -21.48 8.10 -15.44
CA ALA A 22 -22.49 9.07 -15.89
C ALA A 22 -23.90 8.49 -15.99
N LEU A 23 -24.02 7.18 -16.27
CA LEU A 23 -25.31 6.45 -16.23
C LEU A 23 -25.76 6.07 -14.81
N GLY A 24 -25.00 6.44 -13.77
CA GLY A 24 -25.32 6.15 -12.37
C GLY A 24 -25.06 4.72 -11.92
N LYS A 25 -24.40 3.88 -12.76
CA LYS A 25 -24.11 2.48 -12.42
C LYS A 25 -22.86 2.33 -11.56
N ILE A 26 -21.92 3.25 -11.69
CA ILE A 26 -20.69 3.31 -10.91
C ILE A 26 -20.72 4.62 -10.12
N ARG A 27 -20.37 4.58 -8.83
CA ARG A 27 -20.23 5.80 -8.01
C ARG A 27 -18.80 6.32 -8.02
N HIS A 28 -17.83 5.42 -7.84
CA HIS A 28 -16.40 5.73 -7.80
C HIS A 28 -15.61 4.70 -8.62
N ILE A 29 -14.52 5.14 -9.22
CA ILE A 29 -13.62 4.35 -10.05
C ILE A 29 -12.28 4.24 -9.32
N GLY A 30 -11.82 3.01 -9.12
CA GLY A 30 -10.55 2.73 -8.47
C GLY A 30 -9.49 2.14 -9.40
N VAL A 31 -8.24 2.23 -8.97
CA VAL A 31 -7.09 1.58 -9.61
C VAL A 31 -6.38 0.64 -8.63
N THR A 32 -5.84 -0.47 -9.13
CA THR A 32 -5.00 -1.38 -8.33
C THR A 32 -3.75 -1.79 -9.08
N GLU A 33 -2.64 -1.88 -8.36
CA GLU A 33 -1.40 -2.43 -8.89
C GLU A 33 -1.36 -3.96 -8.87
N ALA A 34 -0.46 -4.52 -9.66
CA ALA A 34 -0.07 -5.92 -9.55
C ALA A 34 1.17 -6.00 -8.65
N PHE A 35 1.00 -5.75 -7.34
CA PHE A 35 2.09 -5.56 -6.37
C PHE A 35 3.14 -6.68 -6.39
N GLY A 36 2.75 -7.93 -6.67
CA GLY A 36 3.71 -9.03 -6.78
C GLY A 36 4.75 -8.86 -7.90
N ALA A 37 4.42 -8.10 -8.95
CA ALA A 37 5.31 -7.76 -10.07
C ALA A 37 5.76 -6.29 -10.05
N ASP A 38 5.11 -5.44 -9.25
CA ASP A 38 5.40 -4.00 -9.10
C ASP A 38 5.54 -3.64 -7.62
N THR A 39 6.57 -4.19 -6.96
CA THR A 39 6.81 -3.96 -5.51
C THR A 39 7.30 -2.55 -5.21
N ARG A 40 7.65 -1.76 -6.24
CA ARG A 40 8.10 -0.36 -6.13
C ARG A 40 6.99 0.65 -6.39
N HIS A 41 5.77 0.18 -6.68
CA HIS A 41 4.62 1.02 -6.97
C HIS A 41 4.80 1.93 -8.18
N ALA A 42 5.59 1.51 -9.19
CA ALA A 42 5.92 2.35 -10.34
C ALA A 42 4.65 2.80 -11.09
N MET A 43 3.67 1.90 -11.23
CA MET A 43 2.39 2.23 -11.85
C MET A 43 1.61 3.26 -11.01
N LEU A 44 1.44 3.02 -9.70
CA LEU A 44 0.68 3.94 -8.86
C LEU A 44 1.38 5.29 -8.72
N ALA A 45 2.71 5.32 -8.59
CA ALA A 45 3.49 6.55 -8.54
C ALA A 45 3.31 7.40 -9.81
N ARG A 46 3.16 6.76 -10.97
CA ARG A 46 2.81 7.44 -12.24
C ARG A 46 1.35 7.93 -12.24
N ALA A 47 0.43 7.14 -11.69
CA ALA A 47 -1.01 7.38 -11.77
C ALA A 47 -1.54 8.45 -10.79
N MET A 48 -1.01 8.50 -9.56
CA MET A 48 -1.55 9.39 -8.51
C MET A 48 -1.58 10.86 -8.93
N PRO A 49 -0.54 11.44 -9.56
CA PRO A 49 -0.55 12.86 -9.93
C PRO A 49 -1.56 13.25 -11.01
N GLU A 50 -2.14 12.29 -11.73
CA GLU A 50 -3.15 12.58 -12.75
C GLU A 50 -4.57 12.67 -12.19
N ALA A 51 -4.79 12.24 -10.94
CA ALA A 51 -6.09 12.31 -10.25
C ALA A 51 -7.27 11.74 -11.08
N LEU A 52 -7.02 10.71 -11.89
CA LEU A 52 -8.04 10.09 -12.75
C LEU A 52 -8.98 9.13 -12.01
N PHE A 53 -8.55 8.68 -10.83
CA PHE A 53 -9.20 7.64 -10.02
C PHE A 53 -9.56 8.21 -8.65
N ASP A 54 -10.70 7.77 -8.12
CA ASP A 54 -11.19 8.17 -6.80
C ASP A 54 -10.49 7.41 -5.67
N VAL A 55 -10.07 6.17 -5.92
CA VAL A 55 -9.47 5.28 -4.92
C VAL A 55 -8.32 4.45 -5.51
N ALA A 56 -7.26 4.24 -4.76
CA ALA A 56 -6.16 3.34 -5.11
C ALA A 56 -6.08 2.17 -4.11
N MET A 57 -6.04 0.94 -4.62
CA MET A 57 -5.70 -0.24 -3.82
C MET A 57 -4.19 -0.51 -3.92
N VAL A 58 -3.49 -0.39 -2.79
CA VAL A 58 -2.03 -0.26 -2.69
C VAL A 58 -1.45 -1.40 -1.85
N GLY A 59 -0.44 -2.08 -2.37
CA GLY A 59 0.33 -3.05 -1.61
C GLY A 59 1.11 -2.35 -0.49
N PHE A 60 0.88 -2.74 0.77
CA PHE A 60 1.61 -2.15 1.87
C PHE A 60 1.66 -3.12 3.05
N ASN A 61 2.87 -3.34 3.58
CA ASN A 61 3.07 -4.18 4.76
C ASN A 61 4.41 -3.88 5.44
N LEU A 62 4.65 -4.53 6.57
CA LEU A 62 5.87 -4.38 7.35
C LEU A 62 7.15 -4.67 6.56
N LEU A 63 7.13 -5.66 5.65
CA LEU A 63 8.30 -6.07 4.86
C LEU A 63 8.53 -5.18 3.64
N ASN A 64 7.48 -4.52 3.14
CA ASN A 64 7.58 -3.54 2.08
C ASN A 64 6.71 -2.31 2.41
N PRO A 65 7.29 -1.33 3.12
CA PRO A 65 6.61 -0.09 3.47
C PRO A 65 6.82 1.02 2.43
N SER A 66 7.26 0.71 1.21
CA SER A 66 7.71 1.74 0.25
C SER A 66 6.61 2.70 -0.20
N ALA A 67 5.34 2.26 -0.24
CA ALA A 67 4.18 3.11 -0.54
C ALA A 67 4.06 4.35 0.37
N ARG A 68 4.56 4.29 1.62
CA ARG A 68 4.65 5.44 2.56
C ARG A 68 5.38 6.63 1.96
N ARG A 69 6.35 6.38 1.07
CA ARG A 69 7.18 7.41 0.46
C ARG A 69 6.76 7.72 -0.97
N THR A 70 6.19 6.75 -1.68
CA THR A 70 5.96 6.86 -3.13
C THR A 70 4.49 7.09 -3.52
N VAL A 71 3.54 6.57 -2.74
CA VAL A 71 2.11 6.56 -3.11
C VAL A 71 1.29 7.40 -2.15
N PHE A 72 1.34 7.15 -0.84
CA PHE A 72 0.44 7.80 0.13
C PHE A 72 0.54 9.33 0.17
N PRO A 73 1.74 9.95 0.08
CA PRO A 73 1.84 11.40 0.01
C PRO A 73 1.14 11.99 -1.24
N GLN A 74 1.21 11.28 -2.37
CA GLN A 74 0.55 11.71 -3.60
C GLN A 74 -0.96 11.50 -3.50
N ALA A 75 -1.40 10.36 -2.97
CA ALA A 75 -2.82 10.09 -2.77
C ALA A 75 -3.47 11.16 -1.88
N LEU A 76 -2.79 11.56 -0.79
CA LEU A 76 -3.25 12.66 0.05
C LEU A 76 -3.26 14.01 -0.70
N ALA A 77 -2.22 14.31 -1.47
CA ALA A 77 -2.12 15.58 -2.20
C ALA A 77 -3.18 15.73 -3.30
N HIS A 78 -3.65 14.62 -3.88
CA HIS A 78 -4.61 14.59 -4.99
C HIS A 78 -6.01 14.11 -4.58
N ASP A 79 -6.30 14.02 -3.28
CA ASP A 79 -7.59 13.59 -2.72
C ASP A 79 -8.06 12.21 -3.21
N ILE A 80 -7.12 11.26 -3.28
CA ILE A 80 -7.38 9.88 -3.69
C ILE A 80 -7.45 9.00 -2.45
N GLY A 81 -8.57 8.32 -2.24
CA GLY A 81 -8.73 7.35 -1.15
C GLY A 81 -7.77 6.17 -1.32
N THR A 82 -7.32 5.55 -0.22
CA THR A 82 -6.42 4.39 -0.29
C THR A 82 -6.97 3.16 0.42
N LEU A 83 -6.81 2.01 -0.21
CA LEU A 83 -7.14 0.69 0.35
C LEU A 83 -5.86 -0.15 0.44
N ILE A 84 -5.49 -0.56 1.65
CA ILE A 84 -4.28 -1.36 1.84
C ILE A 84 -4.55 -2.82 1.46
N MET A 85 -3.71 -3.33 0.59
CA MET A 85 -3.63 -4.73 0.18
C MET A 85 -2.34 -5.35 0.74
N PHE A 86 -2.39 -6.65 1.02
CA PHE A 86 -1.26 -7.43 1.55
C PHE A 86 -0.77 -7.03 2.94
N ALA A 87 -1.61 -6.42 3.78
CA ALA A 87 -1.27 -6.13 5.18
C ALA A 87 -0.66 -7.36 5.88
N VAL A 88 -1.25 -8.54 5.65
CA VAL A 88 -0.69 -9.84 6.03
C VAL A 88 -0.48 -10.66 4.75
N ARG A 89 0.76 -11.05 4.47
CA ARG A 89 1.10 -11.98 3.38
C ARG A 89 1.57 -13.31 3.99
N ARG A 90 1.73 -14.35 3.17
CA ARG A 90 2.26 -15.65 3.61
C ARG A 90 3.53 -15.53 4.46
N ALA A 91 4.41 -14.57 4.13
CA ALA A 91 5.63 -14.31 4.90
C ALA A 91 5.38 -13.79 6.33
N LEU A 92 4.23 -13.19 6.63
CA LEU A 92 3.88 -12.68 7.96
C LEU A 92 2.93 -13.62 8.73
N SER A 93 2.49 -14.72 8.12
CA SER A 93 1.61 -15.72 8.73
C SER A 93 2.22 -17.11 8.80
N ASN A 94 3.42 -17.31 8.25
CA ASN A 94 4.12 -18.59 8.23
C ASN A 94 5.63 -18.35 8.51
N PRO A 95 6.18 -18.88 9.62
CA PRO A 95 7.57 -18.64 10.01
C PRO A 95 8.62 -19.13 9.01
N GLU A 96 8.35 -20.22 8.29
CA GLU A 96 9.27 -20.72 7.26
C GLU A 96 9.31 -19.78 6.06
N ALA A 97 8.14 -19.33 5.58
CA ALA A 97 8.05 -18.36 4.51
C ALA A 97 8.62 -16.99 4.89
N LEU A 98 8.55 -16.61 6.17
CA LEU A 98 9.21 -15.42 6.71
C LEU A 98 10.73 -15.52 6.52
N ARG A 99 11.32 -16.61 7.00
CA ARG A 99 12.77 -16.85 6.90
C ARG A 99 13.23 -16.85 5.45
N ASP A 100 12.51 -17.51 4.56
CA ASP A 100 12.82 -17.53 3.13
C ASP A 100 12.76 -16.13 2.50
N THR A 101 11.79 -15.32 2.91
CA THR A 101 11.64 -13.95 2.40
C THR A 101 12.78 -13.07 2.90
N VAL A 102 13.10 -13.14 4.20
CA VAL A 102 14.19 -12.36 4.79
C VAL A 102 15.55 -12.78 4.24
N ALA A 103 15.78 -14.08 4.03
CA ALA A 103 17.00 -14.57 3.39
C ALA A 103 17.20 -13.98 1.98
N LYS A 104 16.13 -13.89 1.18
CA LYS A 104 16.17 -13.25 -0.14
C LYS A 104 16.44 -11.75 -0.04
N LEU A 105 15.82 -11.06 0.92
CA LEU A 105 16.04 -9.64 1.15
C LEU A 105 17.49 -9.35 1.57
N LEU A 106 18.07 -10.17 2.46
CA LEU A 106 19.48 -10.10 2.84
C LEU A 106 20.41 -10.33 1.63
N ALA A 107 20.13 -11.37 0.83
CA ALA A 107 20.93 -11.68 -0.37
C ALA A 107 20.87 -10.55 -1.42
N SER A 108 19.73 -9.88 -1.55
CA SER A 108 19.56 -8.73 -2.45
C SER A 108 20.12 -7.41 -1.92
N GLY A 109 20.52 -7.36 -0.64
CA GLY A 109 20.98 -6.14 0.03
C GLY A 109 19.86 -5.17 0.43
N GLU A 110 18.59 -5.55 0.28
CA GLU A 110 17.44 -4.75 0.72
C GLU A 110 17.30 -4.71 2.26
N VAL A 111 17.87 -5.71 2.94
CA VAL A 111 18.05 -5.72 4.40
C VAL A 111 19.53 -5.76 4.71
N VAL A 112 19.98 -4.92 5.64
CA VAL A 112 21.39 -4.82 6.04
C VAL A 112 21.80 -6.10 6.77
N ALA A 113 22.91 -6.71 6.36
CA ALA A 113 23.46 -7.88 7.04
C ALA A 113 23.76 -7.58 8.52
N GLY A 114 23.34 -8.46 9.42
CA GLY A 114 23.47 -8.28 10.87
C GLY A 114 22.41 -7.40 11.53
N SER A 115 21.47 -6.81 10.77
CA SER A 115 20.37 -6.01 11.35
C SER A 115 19.24 -6.86 11.94
N VAL A 116 19.16 -8.14 11.56
CA VAL A 116 18.15 -9.10 12.01
C VAL A 116 18.78 -10.47 12.25
N ASP A 117 18.21 -11.26 13.16
CA ASP A 117 18.56 -12.68 13.31
C ASP A 117 17.91 -13.47 12.16
N PRO A 118 18.67 -14.14 11.27
CA PRO A 118 18.11 -14.93 10.19
C PRO A 118 17.22 -16.09 10.64
N ALA A 119 17.47 -16.64 11.84
CA ALA A 119 16.68 -17.74 12.40
C ALA A 119 15.32 -17.25 12.92
N ASP A 120 15.27 -16.01 13.40
CA ASP A 120 14.06 -15.39 13.95
C ASP A 120 13.98 -13.88 13.68
N PRO A 121 13.69 -13.49 12.42
CA PRO A 121 13.86 -12.10 11.97
C PRO A 121 12.95 -11.08 12.66
N LEU A 122 11.81 -11.53 13.18
CA LEU A 122 10.79 -10.71 13.82
C LEU A 122 10.65 -10.98 15.31
N LYS A 123 11.65 -11.62 15.95
CA LYS A 123 11.65 -11.88 17.40
C LYS A 123 11.33 -10.62 18.21
N PHE A 124 11.93 -9.50 17.82
CA PHE A 124 11.73 -8.21 18.49
C PHE A 124 10.27 -7.77 18.54
N LEU A 125 9.44 -8.12 17.56
CA LEU A 125 8.01 -7.80 17.58
C LEU A 125 7.26 -8.61 18.63
N ARG A 126 7.61 -9.88 18.80
CA ARG A 126 6.96 -10.77 19.78
C ARG A 126 7.45 -10.55 21.21
N ASP A 127 8.66 -10.00 21.37
CA ASP A 127 9.18 -9.60 22.68
C ASP A 127 8.49 -8.33 23.22
N HIS A 128 7.75 -7.58 22.38
CA HIS A 128 6.94 -6.45 22.83
C HIS A 128 5.65 -6.90 23.51
N LEU A 129 5.46 -6.44 24.76
CA LEU A 129 4.33 -6.82 25.63
C LEU A 129 2.93 -6.55 25.05
N GLU A 130 2.81 -5.62 24.10
CA GLU A 130 1.53 -5.22 23.48
C GLU A 130 1.22 -5.92 22.15
N ILE A 131 2.10 -6.82 21.69
CA ILE A 131 1.98 -7.49 20.40
C ILE A 131 1.75 -8.99 20.63
N GLY A 132 0.55 -9.48 20.32
CA GLY A 132 0.21 -10.89 20.48
C GLY A 132 0.67 -11.80 19.34
N SER A 133 0.97 -11.25 18.16
CA SER A 133 1.47 -12.00 16.99
C SER A 133 2.02 -11.09 15.89
N GLU A 134 2.78 -11.66 14.94
CA GLU A 134 3.22 -10.95 13.72
C GLU A 134 2.05 -10.51 12.86
N VAL A 135 0.98 -11.30 12.82
CA VAL A 135 -0.27 -10.96 12.11
C VAL A 135 -0.90 -9.71 12.71
N GLU A 136 -1.01 -9.64 14.03
CA GLU A 136 -1.49 -8.46 14.73
C GLU A 136 -0.58 -7.25 14.48
N ALA A 137 0.74 -7.43 14.62
CA ALA A 137 1.71 -6.38 14.36
C ALA A 137 1.58 -5.82 12.95
N ALA A 138 1.38 -6.68 11.96
CA ALA A 138 1.24 -6.29 10.57
C ALA A 138 -0.04 -5.48 10.30
N TYR A 139 -1.17 -5.89 10.86
CA TYR A 139 -2.40 -5.10 10.79
C TYR A 139 -2.28 -3.75 11.50
N ARG A 140 -1.67 -3.73 12.70
CA ARG A 140 -1.40 -2.48 13.43
C ARG A 140 -0.49 -1.55 12.63
N PHE A 141 0.58 -2.08 12.04
CA PHE A 141 1.50 -1.32 11.20
C PHE A 141 0.75 -0.63 10.04
N CYS A 142 -0.12 -1.36 9.35
CA CYS A 142 -0.92 -0.81 8.25
C CYS A 142 -1.95 0.22 8.73
N ARG A 143 -2.64 -0.06 9.85
CA ARG A 143 -3.65 0.84 10.41
C ARG A 143 -3.09 2.20 10.84
N HIS A 144 -1.89 2.23 11.38
CA HIS A 144 -1.26 3.48 11.86
C HIS A 144 -0.59 4.28 10.75
N GLU A 145 -0.66 3.82 9.51
CA GLU A 145 -0.19 4.60 8.38
C GLU A 145 -1.04 5.86 8.20
N PRO A 146 -0.46 7.06 8.09
CA PRO A 146 -1.20 8.26 7.72
C PRO A 146 -1.53 8.24 6.22
N GLY A 147 -2.80 8.33 5.86
CA GLY A 147 -3.26 8.24 4.46
C GLY A 147 -4.54 7.42 4.17
N PRO A 148 -4.95 6.42 4.97
CA PRO A 148 -6.16 5.63 4.72
C PRO A 148 -7.48 6.31 5.10
N MET A 149 -7.45 7.46 5.77
CA MET A 149 -8.64 8.22 6.16
C MET A 149 -8.40 9.69 5.89
N SER A 150 -9.35 10.32 5.17
CA SER A 150 -9.34 11.77 4.97
C SER A 150 -9.37 12.46 6.34
N SER A 151 -8.27 13.12 6.69
CA SER A 151 -8.34 14.24 7.64
C SER A 151 -8.49 15.49 6.79
N SER A 152 -9.72 15.77 6.35
CA SER A 152 -10.04 17.17 6.03
C SER A 152 -9.84 17.95 7.33
N PRO A 153 -8.97 18.98 7.37
CA PRO A 153 -8.87 19.81 8.57
C PRO A 153 -10.25 20.42 8.79
N ALA A 154 -10.80 20.24 10.00
CA ALA A 154 -12.05 20.89 10.39
C ALA A 154 -11.97 22.38 10.04
N PRO A 155 -12.98 22.96 9.38
CA PRO A 155 -12.94 24.38 9.03
C PRO A 155 -12.72 25.18 10.31
N ALA A 156 -11.70 26.04 10.28
CA ALA A 156 -11.41 26.94 11.38
C ALA A 156 -12.70 27.70 11.71
N ALA A 157 -13.17 27.57 12.95
CA ALA A 157 -14.34 28.26 13.42
C ALA A 157 -14.13 29.76 13.18
N SER A 158 -14.91 30.34 12.27
CA SER A 158 -15.00 31.78 12.12
C SER A 158 -15.62 32.33 13.40
N THR A 159 -14.79 32.95 14.23
CA THR A 159 -15.21 33.76 15.36
C THR A 159 -16.07 34.92 14.81
N ILE A 160 -17.31 34.99 15.29
CA ILE A 160 -18.16 36.19 15.22
C ILE A 160 -17.69 37.14 16.32
#